data_AF-A0A0V0GL06-F1
#
_entry.id   AF-A0A0V0GL06-F1
#
_cell.length_a   1.000
_cell.length_b   1.000
_cell.length_c   1.000
_cell.angle_alpha   90.00
_cell.angle_beta   90.00
_cell.angle_gamma   90.00
#
_symmetry.space_group_name_H-M   'P 1'
#
loop_
_entity.id
_entity.type
_entity.pdbx_description
1 polymer ?
#
loop_
_entity_poly.entity_id
_entity_poly.type
_entity_poly.pdbx_seq_one_letter_code
_entity_poly.pdbx_strand_id
1 'polypeptide(L)'
;MSELEVADNILMMIFAGHDTTTVTITLVMKYLAELPHVYENVLQEQKEVALSKGGREYLNWDEIQKMTYTWDVVSEVLRLTSPIIGSWKE
;
A
#
# COMPACT_ATOMS: atom_id res chain seq x y z
N MET A 1 8.49 30.09 -2.24
CA MET A 1 8.12 29.12 -3.28
C MET A 1 7.48 29.90 -4.40
N SER A 2 8.08 29.89 -5.59
CA SER A 2 7.45 30.47 -6.77
C SER A 2 6.27 29.59 -7.21
N GLU A 3 5.35 30.12 -8.02
CA GLU A 3 4.26 29.33 -8.58
C GLU A 3 4.78 28.14 -9.41
N LEU A 4 5.89 28.32 -10.12
CA LEU A 4 6.59 27.26 -10.85
C LEU A 4 7.12 26.18 -9.90
N GLU A 5 7.79 26.56 -8.81
CA GLU A 5 8.27 25.60 -7.81
C GLU A 5 7.12 24.82 -7.15
N VAL A 6 5.97 25.46 -6.92
CA VAL A 6 4.77 24.78 -6.40
C VAL A 6 4.26 23.76 -7.43
N ALA A 7 4.16 24.14 -8.70
CA ALA A 7 3.71 23.27 -9.77
C ALA A 7 4.64 22.05 -9.96
N ASP A 8 5.96 22.28 -9.95
CA ASP A 8 6.97 21.23 -10.06
C ASP A 8 6.88 20.24 -8.89
N ASN A 9 6.70 20.73 -7.67
CA ASN A 9 6.53 19.88 -6.49
C ASN A 9 5.26 19.01 -6.58
N ILE A 10 4.14 19.57 -7.05
CA ILE A 10 2.89 18.82 -7.24
C ILE A 10 3.11 17.72 -8.28
N LEU A 11 3.75 18.04 -9.40
CA LEU A 11 4.03 17.09 -10.47
C LEU A 11 4.93 15.95 -9.97
N MET A 12 5.99 16.29 -9.23
CA MET A 12 6.89 15.31 -8.61
C MET A 12 6.13 14.38 -7.66
N MET A 13 5.23 14.90 -6.80
CA MET A 13 4.45 14.07 -5.88
C MET A 13 3.53 13.09 -6.61
N ILE A 14 2.89 13.52 -7.70
CA ILE A 14 2.03 12.65 -8.51
C ILE A 14 2.85 11.52 -9.12
N PHE A 15 3.98 11.83 -9.78
CA PHE A 15 4.83 10.81 -10.39
C PHE A 15 5.40 9.84 -9.35
N ALA A 16 5.97 10.36 -8.27
CA ALA A 16 6.61 9.54 -7.23
C ALA A 16 5.58 8.62 -6.55
N GLY A 17 4.35 9.11 -6.30
CA GLY A 17 3.30 8.33 -5.66
C GLY A 17 2.60 7.34 -6.60
N HIS A 18 2.40 7.70 -7.87
CA HIS A 18 1.64 6.89 -8.82
C HIS A 18 2.37 5.59 -9.19
N ASP A 19 3.58 5.69 -9.72
CA ASP A 19 4.27 4.53 -10.30
C ASP A 19 4.67 3.53 -9.22
N THR A 20 5.20 4.02 -8.09
CA THR A 20 5.63 3.17 -6.97
C THR A 20 4.46 2.43 -6.32
N THR A 21 3.33 3.12 -6.09
CA THR A 21 2.14 2.51 -5.49
C THR A 21 1.49 1.52 -6.45
N THR A 22 1.39 1.85 -7.74
CA THR A 22 0.80 0.96 -8.75
C THR A 22 1.56 -0.36 -8.86
N VAL A 23 2.90 -0.29 -8.91
CA VAL A 23 3.76 -1.48 -8.94
C VAL A 23 3.61 -2.29 -7.65
N THR A 24 3.63 -1.64 -6.49
CA THR A 24 3.47 -2.32 -5.19
C THR A 24 2.15 -3.07 -5.10
N ILE A 25 1.03 -2.41 -5.43
CA ILE A 25 -0.31 -3.05 -5.41
C ILE A 25 -0.36 -4.23 -6.38
N THR A 26 0.18 -4.06 -7.59
CA THR A 26 0.23 -5.14 -8.59
C THR A 26 0.97 -6.37 -8.06
N LEU A 27 2.10 -6.16 -7.39
CA LEU A 27 2.90 -7.23 -6.82
C LEU A 27 2.21 -7.89 -5.62
N VAL A 28 1.56 -7.11 -4.75
CA VAL A 28 0.73 -7.65 -3.65
C VAL A 28 -0.34 -8.57 -4.24
N MET A 29 -1.08 -8.14 -5.25
CA MET A 29 -2.12 -8.95 -5.88
C MET A 29 -1.56 -10.24 -6.50
N LYS A 30 -0.39 -10.16 -7.15
CA LYS A 30 0.32 -11.35 -7.67
C LYS A 30 0.64 -12.34 -6.56
N TYR A 31 1.28 -11.90 -5.47
CA TYR A 31 1.66 -12.79 -4.38
C TYR A 31 0.46 -13.38 -3.64
N LEU A 32 -0.61 -12.62 -3.45
CA LEU A 32 -1.85 -13.14 -2.87
C LEU A 32 -2.48 -14.23 -3.76
N ALA A 33 -2.43 -14.07 -5.09
CA ALA A 33 -2.91 -15.09 -6.03
C ALA A 33 -2.03 -16.36 -6.02
N GLU A 34 -0.72 -16.22 -5.83
CA GLU A 34 0.24 -17.33 -5.80
C GLU A 34 0.30 -18.03 -4.42
N LEU A 35 -0.11 -17.36 -3.34
CA LEU A 35 -0.01 -17.84 -1.95
C LEU A 35 -1.40 -17.86 -1.26
N PRO A 36 -2.23 -18.88 -1.51
CA PRO A 36 -3.61 -18.93 -1.00
C PRO A 36 -3.73 -18.85 0.53
N HIS A 37 -2.74 -19.35 1.27
CA HIS A 37 -2.72 -19.27 2.73
C HIS A 37 -2.52 -17.84 3.24
N VAL A 38 -1.69 -17.03 2.56
CA VAL A 38 -1.52 -15.60 2.87
C VAL A 38 -2.79 -14.85 2.51
N TYR A 39 -3.38 -15.15 1.35
CA TYR A 39 -4.67 -14.58 0.95
C TYR A 39 -5.77 -14.82 1.98
N GLU A 40 -5.92 -16.06 2.47
CA GLU A 40 -6.95 -16.37 3.45
C GLU A 40 -6.75 -15.60 4.76
N ASN A 41 -5.50 -15.47 5.22
CA ASN A 41 -5.17 -14.69 6.41
C ASN A 41 -5.49 -13.19 6.23
N VAL A 42 -5.13 -12.60 5.08
CA VAL A 42 -5.49 -11.20 4.75
C VAL A 42 -7.01 -11.06 4.69
N LEU A 43 -7.70 -11.97 4.00
CA LEU A 43 -9.15 -11.92 3.88
C LEU A 43 -9.85 -12.01 5.24
N GLN A 44 -9.35 -12.86 6.13
CA GLN A 44 -9.87 -13.00 7.48
C GLN A 44 -9.68 -11.69 8.28
N GLU A 45 -8.48 -11.09 8.25
CA GLU A 45 -8.23 -9.79 8.87
C GLU A 45 -9.17 -8.70 8.31
N GLN A 46 -9.33 -8.63 6.99
CA GLN A 46 -10.18 -7.63 6.35
C GLN A 46 -11.66 -7.81 6.72
N LYS A 47 -12.14 -9.05 6.88
CA LYS A 47 -13.49 -9.35 7.39
C LYS A 47 -13.66 -8.86 8.83
N GLU A 48 -12.69 -9.11 9.70
CA GLU A 48 -12.72 -8.67 11.11
C GLU A 48 -12.74 -7.14 11.22
N VAL A 49 -11.92 -6.45 10.42
CA VAL A 49 -11.93 -4.99 10.34
C VAL A 49 -13.28 -4.47 9.83
N ALA A 50 -13.84 -5.10 8.80
CA ALA A 50 -15.15 -4.74 8.25
C ALA A 50 -16.29 -4.91 9.27
N LEU A 51 -16.24 -5.94 10.12
CA LEU A 51 -17.19 -6.11 11.23
C LEU A 51 -17.02 -5.00 12.28
N SER A 52 -15.77 -4.62 12.59
CA SER A 52 -15.47 -3.55 13.56
C SER A 52 -15.96 -2.17 13.11
N LYS A 53 -16.19 -1.97 11.80
CA LYS A 53 -16.74 -0.75 11.23
C LYS A 53 -18.16 -0.43 11.76
N GLY A 54 -18.89 -1.43 12.30
CA GLY A 54 -20.20 -1.22 12.91
C GLY A 54 -21.25 -0.68 11.93
N GLY A 55 -21.17 -1.10 10.66
CA GLY A 55 -22.14 -0.71 9.62
C GLY A 55 -21.90 0.65 8.96
N ARG A 56 -20.86 1.41 9.34
CA ARG A 56 -20.47 2.63 8.61
C ARG A 56 -20.13 2.32 7.16
N GLU A 57 -20.16 3.30 6.26
CA GLU A 57 -19.79 3.11 4.85
C GLU A 57 -18.26 3.08 4.67
N TYR A 58 -17.54 3.95 5.37
CA TYR A 58 -16.09 4.12 5.24
C TYR A 58 -15.33 3.70 6.49
N LEU A 59 -14.08 3.28 6.30
CA LEU A 59 -13.12 3.02 7.37
C LEU A 59 -12.63 4.35 7.95
N ASN A 60 -12.41 4.40 9.26
CA ASN A 60 -11.64 5.45 9.89
C ASN A 60 -10.17 5.02 10.07
N TRP A 61 -9.36 5.93 10.61
CA TRP A 61 -7.94 5.67 10.85
C TRP A 61 -7.68 4.51 11.81
N ASP A 62 -8.44 4.40 12.88
CA ASP A 62 -8.30 3.33 13.89
C ASP A 62 -8.56 1.94 13.29
N GLU A 63 -9.47 1.82 12.33
CA GLU A 63 -9.70 0.56 11.61
C GLU A 63 -8.56 0.22 10.64
N ILE A 64 -8.02 1.22 9.93
CA ILE A 64 -6.88 1.01 9.03
C ILE A 64 -5.67 0.52 9.83
N GLN A 65 -5.43 1.08 11.02
CA GLN A 65 -4.33 0.67 11.88
C GLN A 65 -4.44 -0.76 12.43
N LYS A 66 -5.62 -1.39 12.35
CA LYS A 66 -5.81 -2.80 12.73
C LYS A 66 -5.40 -3.78 11.64
N MET A 67 -5.12 -3.33 10.42
CA MET A 67 -4.72 -4.18 9.29
C MET A 67 -3.23 -4.57 9.37
N THR A 68 -2.79 -5.11 10.51
CA THR A 68 -1.37 -5.33 10.80
C THR A 68 -0.76 -6.41 9.93
N TYR A 69 -1.47 -7.52 9.70
CA TYR A 69 -1.01 -8.60 8.83
C TYR A 69 -0.97 -8.16 7.37
N THR A 70 -1.98 -7.40 6.91
CA THR A 70 -1.97 -6.80 5.58
C THR A 70 -0.75 -5.89 5.40
N TRP A 71 -0.40 -5.09 6.42
CA TRP A 71 0.80 -4.25 6.38
C TRP A 71 2.10 -5.07 6.35
N ASP A 72 2.18 -6.16 7.08
CA ASP A 72 3.31 -7.09 7.03
C ASP A 72 3.48 -7.71 5.63
N VAL A 73 2.37 -8.08 4.98
CA VAL A 73 2.38 -8.57 3.59
C VAL A 73 2.90 -7.51 2.63
N VAL A 74 2.42 -6.26 2.73
CA VAL A 74 2.93 -5.15 1.90
C VAL A 74 4.42 -4.94 2.13
N SER A 75 4.86 -4.97 3.39
CA SER A 75 6.26 -4.82 3.77
C SER A 75 7.14 -5.94 3.19
N GLU A 76 6.64 -7.18 3.21
CA GLU A 76 7.35 -8.33 2.65
C GLU A 76 7.42 -8.26 1.12
N VAL A 77 6.37 -7.78 0.46
CA VAL A 77 6.39 -7.52 -0.99
C VAL A 77 7.44 -6.47 -1.34
N LEU A 78 7.51 -5.36 -0.60
CA LEU A 78 8.53 -4.33 -0.79
C LEU A 78 9.95 -4.86 -0.52
N ARG A 79 10.11 -5.78 0.44
CA ARG A 79 11.39 -6.45 0.72
C ARG A 79 11.84 -7.36 -0.42
N LEU A 80 10.91 -8.11 -1.02
CA LEU A 80 11.18 -9.07 -2.09
C LEU A 80 11.37 -8.39 -3.45
N THR A 81 10.49 -7.44 -3.78
CA THR A 81 10.43 -6.77 -5.08
C THR A 81 10.10 -5.30 -4.86
N SER A 82 11.13 -4.50 -4.57
CA SER A 82 10.99 -3.05 -4.45
C SER A 82 10.71 -2.42 -5.83
N PRO A 83 9.72 -1.51 -5.95
CA PRO A 83 9.51 -0.71 -7.16
C PRO A 83 10.73 0.15 -7.54
N ILE A 84 11.58 0.47 -6.57
CA ILE A 84 12.80 1.26 -6.75
C ILE A 84 14.01 0.38 -6.39
N ILE A 85 14.88 0.14 -7.37
CA ILE A 85 16.00 -0.82 -7.25
C ILE A 85 17.22 -0.20 -6.52
N GLY A 86 17.30 1.13 -6.43
CA GLY A 86 18.38 1.81 -5.72
C GLY A 86 18.35 3.32 -5.92
N SER A 87 19.30 4.01 -5.28
CA SER A 87 19.52 5.44 -5.44
C SER A 87 21.00 5.70 -5.73
N TRP A 88 21.27 6.79 -6.42
CA TRP A 88 22.62 7.27 -6.66
C TRP A 88 23.08 8.09 -5.45
N LYS A 89 24.32 7.90 -5.03
CA LYS A 89 25.00 8.75 -4.06
C LYS A 89 26.25 9.32 -4.71
N GLU A 90 26.43 10.63 -4.59
CA GLU A 90 27.69 11.33 -4.89
C GLU A 90 28.65 11.23 -3.70
#